data_AF-A0A7G1KDB1-F1
#
_entry.id   AF-A0A7G1KDB1-F1
#
_cell.length_a   1.000
_cell.length_b   1.000
_cell.length_c   1.000
_cell.angle_alpha   90.00
_cell.angle_beta   90.00
_cell.angle_gamma   90.00
#
_symmetry.space_group_name_H-M   'P 1'
#
loop_
_entity.id
_entity.type
_entity.pdbx_description
1 polymer ?
#
loop_
_entity_poly.entity_id
_entity_poly.type
_entity_poly.pdbx_seq_one_letter_code
_entity_poly.pdbx_strand_id
1 'polypeptide(L)'
;MASRRISLYDLKGGPHGMLKADTDELNKLTATLDDVAAQIDNINVRATGDQIGAALPGCTLGAVCAQAGEFTEGAWLRVAQRIRTLSSKVNAASNLIATTDEQFKQVLDSMNYHGQGGQ
;
A
#
# COMPACT_ATOMS: atom_id res chain seq x y z
N MET A 1 11.07 -43.58 -25.76
CA MET A 1 11.63 -42.39 -25.10
C MET A 1 10.48 -41.59 -24.52
N ALA A 2 10.43 -41.47 -23.19
CA ALA A 2 9.31 -40.86 -22.47
C ALA A 2 9.25 -39.34 -22.70
N SER A 3 8.16 -38.86 -23.28
CA SER A 3 7.85 -37.43 -23.35
C SER A 3 7.42 -36.97 -21.96
N ARG A 4 8.35 -36.40 -21.20
CA ARG A 4 8.06 -35.71 -19.93
C ARG A 4 7.32 -34.41 -20.28
N ARG A 5 5.99 -34.46 -20.33
CA ARG A 5 5.18 -33.23 -20.33
C ARG A 5 5.32 -32.60 -18.94
N ILE A 6 6.09 -31.53 -18.85
CA ILE A 6 6.06 -30.65 -17.68
C ILE A 6 4.66 -30.01 -17.68
N SER A 7 3.87 -30.33 -16.67
CA SER A 7 2.57 -29.72 -16.47
C SER A 7 2.75 -28.24 -16.12
N LEU A 8 1.91 -27.34 -16.65
CA LEU A 8 1.90 -25.94 -16.23
C LEU A 8 1.64 -25.78 -14.72
N TYR A 9 1.18 -26.83 -14.05
CA TYR A 9 0.98 -26.93 -12.61
C TYR A 9 2.23 -27.38 -11.82
N ASP A 10 3.28 -27.87 -12.48
CA ASP A 10 4.53 -28.35 -11.83
C ASP A 10 5.54 -27.22 -11.57
N LEU A 11 5.29 -26.02 -12.09
CA LEU A 11 6.08 -24.84 -11.78
C LEU A 11 5.46 -24.16 -10.55
N LYS A 12 6.25 -24.02 -9.47
CA LYS A 12 5.97 -23.04 -8.41
C LYS A 12 5.71 -21.67 -9.09
N GLY A 13 4.45 -21.29 -9.26
CA GLY A 13 4.05 -20.05 -9.95
C GLY A 13 3.30 -20.21 -11.28
N GLY A 14 2.41 -21.20 -11.44
CA GLY A 14 1.38 -21.13 -12.48
C GLY A 14 0.57 -19.82 -12.40
N PRO A 15 -0.15 -19.40 -13.46
CA PRO A 15 -0.78 -18.07 -13.55
C PRO A 15 -1.65 -17.68 -12.34
N HIS A 16 -2.34 -18.63 -11.72
CA HIS A 16 -3.09 -18.40 -10.47
C HIS A 16 -2.18 -18.12 -9.25
N GLY A 17 -1.06 -18.83 -9.15
CA GLY A 17 -0.05 -18.58 -8.12
C GLY A 17 0.65 -17.23 -8.30
N MET A 18 0.82 -16.78 -9.54
CA MET A 18 1.39 -15.46 -9.86
C MET A 18 0.42 -14.33 -9.49
N LEU A 19 -0.86 -14.42 -9.88
CA LEU A 19 -1.87 -13.40 -9.54
C LEU A 19 -2.13 -13.27 -8.03
N LYS A 20 -2.11 -14.40 -7.31
CA LYS A 20 -2.19 -14.40 -5.85
C LYS A 20 -0.96 -13.75 -5.21
N ALA A 21 0.24 -14.08 -5.69
CA ALA A 21 1.47 -13.46 -5.21
C ALA A 21 1.46 -11.95 -5.44
N ASP A 22 0.99 -11.50 -6.60
CA ASP A 22 0.86 -10.07 -6.92
C ASP A 22 -0.14 -9.38 -5.97
N THR A 23 -1.29 -9.99 -5.70
CA THR A 23 -2.29 -9.48 -4.75
C THR A 23 -1.70 -9.36 -3.34
N ASP A 24 -0.93 -10.36 -2.89
CA ASP A 24 -0.29 -10.34 -1.58
C ASP A 24 0.75 -9.22 -1.46
N GLU A 25 1.56 -8.97 -2.51
CA GLU A 25 2.53 -7.87 -2.53
C GLU A 25 1.85 -6.49 -2.58
N LEU A 26 0.74 -6.33 -3.30
CA LEU A 26 -0.04 -5.09 -3.30
C LEU A 26 -0.64 -4.79 -1.92
N ASN A 27 -1.05 -5.83 -1.18
CA ASN A 27 -1.55 -5.67 0.19
C ASN A 27 -0.43 -5.24 1.15
N LYS A 28 0.78 -5.80 1.02
CA LYS A 28 1.96 -5.35 1.79
C LYS A 28 2.34 -3.90 1.49
N LEU A 29 2.29 -3.52 0.20
CA LEU A 29 2.54 -2.14 -0.22
C LEU A 29 1.52 -1.19 0.42
N THR A 30 0.23 -1.55 0.40
CA THR A 30 -0.84 -0.77 1.05
C THR A 30 -0.55 -0.57 2.53
N ALA A 31 -0.22 -1.64 3.26
CA ALA A 31 0.13 -1.55 4.69
C ALA A 31 1.34 -0.63 4.95
N THR A 32 2.35 -0.69 4.08
CA THR A 32 3.54 0.18 4.17
C THR A 32 3.18 1.65 3.94
N LEU A 33 2.34 1.94 2.94
CA LEU A 33 1.90 3.30 2.65
C LEU A 33 1.07 3.88 3.80
N ASP A 34 0.20 3.08 4.42
CA ASP A 34 -0.60 3.51 5.57
C ASP A 34 0.28 3.81 6.78
N ASP A 35 1.28 2.98 7.06
CA ASP A 35 2.26 3.21 8.13
C ASP A 35 3.07 4.49 7.90
N VAL A 36 3.61 4.69 6.69
CA VAL A 36 4.34 5.92 6.35
C VAL A 36 3.44 7.16 6.50
N ALA A 37 2.18 7.09 6.07
CA ALA A 37 1.25 8.20 6.25
C ALA A 37 1.00 8.51 7.73
N ALA A 38 0.89 7.50 8.59
CA ALA A 38 0.75 7.67 10.04
C ALA A 38 2.00 8.27 10.67
N GLN A 39 3.20 7.82 10.26
CA GLN A 39 4.47 8.38 10.74
C GLN A 39 4.61 9.87 10.38
N ILE A 40 4.21 10.27 9.16
CA ILE A 40 4.23 11.68 8.74
C ILE A 40 3.24 12.52 9.53
N ASP A 41 2.03 12.00 9.79
CA ASP A 41 0.99 12.67 10.60
C ASP A 41 1.49 12.99 12.03
N ASN A 42 2.37 12.14 12.56
CA ASN A 42 2.96 12.30 13.89
C ASN A 42 4.11 13.33 13.95
N ILE A 43 4.52 13.92 12.82
CA ILE A 43 5.58 14.94 12.81
C ILE A 43 5.02 16.26 13.40
N ASN A 44 5.34 16.52 14.66
CA ASN A 44 4.88 17.70 15.38
C ASN A 44 5.93 18.82 15.35
N VAL A 45 5.96 19.58 14.26
CA VAL A 45 6.89 20.72 14.09
C VAL A 45 6.43 21.92 14.92
N ARG A 46 5.11 22.14 15.01
CA ARG A 46 4.55 23.30 15.73
C ARG A 46 4.94 23.33 17.20
N ALA A 47 4.89 22.18 17.88
CA ALA A 47 5.30 22.09 19.29
C ALA A 47 6.75 22.52 19.51
N THR A 48 7.64 22.27 18.55
CA THR A 48 9.04 22.72 18.63
C THR A 48 9.16 24.21 18.32
N GLY A 49 8.42 24.72 17.34
CA GLY A 49 8.39 26.16 17.00
C GLY A 49 7.90 27.03 18.17
N ASP A 50 6.89 26.56 18.90
CA ASP A 50 6.31 27.28 20.04
C ASP A 50 7.32 27.45 21.21
N GLN A 51 8.25 26.50 21.38
CA GLN A 51 9.30 26.57 22.41
C GLN A 51 10.29 27.72 22.17
N ILE A 52 10.51 28.11 20.90
CA ILE A 52 11.43 29.20 20.55
C ILE A 52 10.88 30.55 21.05
N GLY A 53 9.57 30.76 20.94
CA GLY A 53 8.93 31.96 21.48
C GLY A 53 9.05 32.07 22.99
N ALA A 54 8.95 30.94 23.71
CA ALA A 54 9.15 30.90 25.16
C ALA A 54 10.61 31.17 25.56
N ALA A 55 11.58 30.73 24.75
CA ALA A 55 13.00 30.95 25.00
C ALA A 55 13.46 32.39 24.70
N LEU A 56 12.73 33.14 23.86
CA LEU A 56 13.11 34.47 23.38
C LEU A 56 12.00 35.52 23.64
N PRO A 57 11.67 35.82 24.92
CA PRO A 57 10.61 36.76 25.25
C PRO A 57 10.92 38.18 24.72
N GLY A 58 9.94 38.79 24.06
CA GLY A 58 10.06 40.11 23.45
C GLY A 58 10.73 40.13 22.06
N CYS A 59 11.21 38.98 21.57
CA CYS A 59 11.74 38.85 20.21
C CYS A 59 10.62 38.45 19.24
N THR A 60 10.55 39.10 18.07
CA THR A 60 9.59 38.75 17.01
C THR A 60 9.87 37.40 16.36
N LEU A 61 11.08 36.85 16.55
CA LEU A 61 11.49 35.56 15.98
C LEU A 61 10.60 34.40 16.43
N GLY A 62 10.08 34.43 17.66
CA GLY A 62 9.18 33.40 18.18
C GLY A 62 7.91 33.25 17.34
N ALA A 63 7.29 34.36 16.96
CA ALA A 63 6.09 34.36 16.12
C ALA A 63 6.38 33.84 14.69
N VAL A 64 7.55 34.20 14.14
CA VAL A 64 8.00 33.71 12.83
C VAL A 64 8.24 32.19 12.86
N CYS A 65 8.88 31.68 13.92
CA CYS A 65 9.11 30.25 14.09
C CYS A 65 7.82 29.44 14.29
N ALA A 66 6.85 29.97 15.05
CA ALA A 66 5.54 29.34 15.20
C ALA A 66 4.80 29.24 13.85
N GLN A 67 4.79 30.33 13.07
CA GLN A 67 4.17 30.36 11.75
C GLN A 67 4.89 29.42 10.75
N ALA A 68 6.23 29.37 10.79
CA ALA A 68 6.99 28.41 9.98
C ALA A 68 6.67 26.96 10.36
N GLY A 69 6.50 26.67 11.66
CA GLY A 69 6.07 25.37 12.15
C GLY A 69 4.69 24.97 11.60
N GLU A 70 3.71 25.87 11.67
CA GLU A 70 2.36 25.66 11.12
C GLU A 70 2.39 25.35 9.62
N PHE A 71 3.12 26.13 8.82
CA PHE A 71 3.22 25.89 7.37
C PHE A 71 3.90 24.56 7.04
N THR A 72 4.94 24.20 7.80
CA THR A 72 5.69 22.95 7.60
C THR A 72 4.80 21.75 7.94
N GLU A 73 4.10 21.78 9.06
CA GLU A 73 3.18 20.73 9.49
C GLU A 73 2.01 20.57 8.49
N GLY A 74 1.43 21.68 8.04
CA GLY A 74 0.41 21.66 6.99
C GLY A 74 0.90 21.07 5.67
N ALA A 75 2.18 21.25 5.32
CA ALA A 75 2.78 20.62 4.14
C ALA A 75 2.92 19.10 4.31
N TRP A 76 3.37 18.65 5.47
CA TRP A 76 3.46 17.21 5.79
C TRP A 76 2.09 16.52 5.80
N LEU A 77 1.06 17.16 6.34
CA LEU A 77 -0.32 16.64 6.29
C LEU A 77 -0.82 16.43 4.85
N ARG A 78 -0.51 17.35 3.93
CA ARG A 78 -0.84 17.17 2.50
C ARG A 78 -0.09 16.00 1.87
N VAL A 79 1.16 15.75 2.26
CA VAL A 79 1.93 14.58 1.82
C VAL A 79 1.29 13.30 2.35
N ALA A 80 0.97 13.23 3.65
CA ALA A 80 0.28 12.09 4.24
C ALA A 80 -1.05 11.79 3.52
N GLN A 81 -1.84 12.81 3.20
CA GLN A 81 -3.10 12.65 2.46
C GLN A 81 -2.90 12.09 1.05
N ARG A 82 -1.85 12.51 0.34
CA ARG A 82 -1.49 11.96 -0.98
C ARG A 82 -1.08 10.49 -0.88
N ILE A 83 -0.34 10.13 0.16
CA ILE A 83 0.07 8.74 0.42
C ILE A 83 -1.16 7.86 0.72
N ARG A 84 -2.08 8.33 1.57
CA ARG A 84 -3.37 7.63 1.84
C ARG A 84 -4.19 7.46 0.57
N THR A 85 -4.20 8.47 -0.30
CA THR A 85 -4.89 8.40 -1.61
C THR A 85 -4.25 7.33 -2.51
N LEU A 86 -2.93 7.24 -2.54
CA LEU A 86 -2.22 6.20 -3.29
C LEU A 86 -2.52 4.81 -2.72
N SER A 87 -2.44 4.65 -1.39
CA SER A 87 -2.77 3.41 -0.67
C SER A 87 -4.17 2.91 -1.04
N SER A 88 -5.18 3.79 -1.00
CA SER A 88 -6.55 3.46 -1.41
C SER A 88 -6.66 2.97 -2.86
N LYS A 89 -5.92 3.57 -3.79
CA LYS A 89 -5.90 3.14 -5.20
C LYS A 89 -5.24 1.78 -5.39
N VAL A 90 -4.14 1.52 -4.67
CA VAL A 90 -3.45 0.22 -4.69
C VAL A 90 -4.36 -0.88 -4.15
N ASN A 91 -5.03 -0.63 -3.03
CA ASN A 91 -6.00 -1.55 -2.44
C ASN A 91 -7.18 -1.84 -3.40
N ALA A 92 -7.73 -0.80 -4.03
CA ALA A 92 -8.80 -0.98 -5.02
C ALA A 92 -8.36 -1.85 -6.22
N ALA A 93 -7.14 -1.67 -6.71
CA ALA A 93 -6.59 -2.49 -7.78
C ALA A 93 -6.39 -3.95 -7.34
N SER A 94 -5.85 -4.16 -6.14
CA SER A 94 -5.68 -5.49 -5.52
C SER A 94 -7.02 -6.25 -5.45
N ASN A 95 -8.07 -5.58 -4.97
CA ASN A 95 -9.41 -6.18 -4.87
C ASN A 95 -10.01 -6.54 -6.24
N LEU A 96 -9.77 -5.71 -7.26
CA LEU A 96 -10.23 -5.98 -8.63
C LEU A 96 -9.56 -7.21 -9.22
N ILE A 97 -8.24 -7.34 -9.02
CA ILE A 97 -7.46 -8.51 -9.46
C ILE A 97 -7.98 -9.76 -8.76
N ALA A 98 -8.12 -9.72 -7.43
CA ALA A 98 -8.62 -10.85 -6.64
C ALA A 98 -10.02 -11.29 -7.08
N THR A 99 -10.93 -10.33 -7.31
CA THR A 99 -12.30 -10.60 -7.77
C THR A 99 -12.30 -11.25 -9.15
N THR A 100 -11.44 -10.77 -10.06
CA THR A 100 -11.33 -11.31 -11.42
C THR A 100 -10.77 -12.72 -11.44
N ASP A 101 -9.77 -13.02 -10.59
CA ASP A 101 -9.22 -14.38 -10.45
C ASP A 101 -10.27 -15.36 -9.89
N GLU A 102 -11.07 -14.92 -8.91
CA GLU A 102 -12.16 -15.74 -8.36
C GLU A 102 -13.25 -16.02 -9.40
N GLN A 103 -13.63 -15.03 -10.21
CA GLN A 103 -14.57 -15.23 -11.33
C GLN A 103 -14.01 -16.20 -12.37
N PHE A 104 -12.73 -16.07 -12.72
CA PHE A 104 -12.11 -17.00 -13.67
C PHE A 104 -12.07 -18.43 -13.13
N LYS A 105 -11.76 -18.60 -11.84
CA LYS A 105 -11.85 -19.90 -11.17
C LYS A 105 -13.26 -20.49 -11.24
N GLN A 106 -14.30 -19.69 -10.96
CA GLN A 106 -15.70 -20.13 -11.09
C GLN A 106 -16.05 -20.58 -12.51
N VAL A 107 -15.54 -19.88 -13.53
CA VAL A 107 -15.74 -20.29 -14.94
C VAL A 107 -15.04 -21.61 -15.22
N LEU A 108 -13.79 -21.82 -14.78
CA LEU A 108 -13.10 -23.09 -14.91
C LEU A 108 -13.82 -24.25 -14.20
N ASP A 109 -14.29 -24.00 -12.98
CA ASP A 109 -15.05 -24.98 -12.19
C ASP A 109 -16.37 -25.32 -12.91
N SER A 110 -17.05 -24.33 -13.51
CA SER A 110 -18.28 -24.53 -14.29
C SER A 110 -18.08 -25.34 -15.58
N MET A 111 -16.87 -25.29 -16.15
CA MET A 111 -16.48 -26.08 -17.32
C MET A 111 -16.18 -27.55 -16.96
N ASN A 112 -16.33 -27.94 -15.69
CA ASN A 112 -16.04 -29.28 -15.18
C ASN A 112 -14.60 -29.72 -15.51
N TYR A 113 -13.68 -28.75 -15.63
CA TYR A 113 -12.25 -28.99 -15.84
C TYR A 113 -11.63 -29.40 -14.50
N HIS A 114 -12.04 -30.56 -14.00
CA HIS A 114 -11.22 -31.31 -13.04
C HIS A 114 -10.10 -31.90 -13.89
N GLY A 115 -8.87 -31.39 -13.77
CA GLY A 115 -7.75 -31.99 -14.45
C GLY A 115 -7.78 -33.50 -14.20
N GLN A 116 -8.10 -34.29 -15.24
CA GLN A 116 -8.03 -35.74 -15.17
C GLN A 116 -6.55 -36.12 -15.08
N GLY A 117 -5.99 -35.96 -13.90
CA GLY A 117 -4.69 -36.48 -13.50
C GLY A 117 -4.91 -37.49 -12.39
N GLY A 118 -5.34 -38.70 -12.75
CA GLY A 118 -5.51 -39.78 -11.79
C GLY A 118 -6.46 -40.90 -12.21
N GLN A 119 -6.18 -41.55 -13.34
CA GLN A 119 -6.32 -43.02 -13.44
C GLN A 119 -4.98 -43.58 -13.90
#